data_AF-A0A136PXY5-F1
#
_entry.id   AF-A0A136PXY5-F1
#
_cell.length_a   1.000
_cell.length_b   1.000
_cell.length_c   1.000
_cell.angle_alpha   90.00
_cell.angle_beta   90.00
_cell.angle_gamma   90.00
#
_symmetry.space_group_name_H-M   'P 1'
#
loop_
_entity.id
_entity.type
_entity.pdbx_description
1 polymer ?
#
loop_
_entity_poly.entity_id
_entity_poly.type
_entity_poly.pdbx_seq_one_letter_code
_entity_poly.pdbx_strand_id
1 'polypeptide(L)'
;MIRDAGTVLAAIGALACAYFVLTYQVTTGGDWRRSAAGRHLMQFTACLGILMGLIVAARLWPDYPGRDQVTLMTFGWLVGQVIWRSVLLHRAQHPHDQEPAGRR
;
A
#
# COMPACT_ATOMS: atom_id res chain seq x y z
N MET A 1 14.20 -23.67 -9.24
CA MET A 1 14.26 -23.58 -7.76
C MET A 1 14.15 -22.15 -7.21
N ILE A 2 15.14 -21.26 -7.37
CA ILE A 2 15.05 -19.88 -6.78
C ILE A 2 13.87 -19.07 -7.35
N ARG A 3 13.59 -19.21 -8.65
CA ARG A 3 12.43 -18.55 -9.30
C ARG A 3 11.09 -19.04 -8.75
N ASP A 4 10.99 -20.31 -8.39
CA ASP A 4 9.75 -20.95 -7.93
C ASP A 4 9.49 -20.58 -6.47
N ALA A 5 10.52 -20.63 -5.63
CA ALA A 5 10.46 -20.19 -4.24
C ALA A 5 10.05 -18.71 -4.11
N GLY A 6 10.60 -17.83 -4.95
CA GLY A 6 10.21 -16.42 -4.98
C GLY A 6 8.74 -16.21 -5.37
N THR A 7 8.22 -17.02 -6.29
CA THR A 7 6.81 -16.95 -6.72
C THR A 7 5.88 -17.46 -5.62
N VAL A 8 6.24 -18.55 -4.94
CA VAL A 8 5.49 -19.08 -3.80
C VAL A 8 5.44 -18.09 -2.65
N LEU A 9 6.58 -17.46 -2.31
CA LEU A 9 6.63 -16.43 -1.26
C LEU A 9 5.77 -15.22 -1.63
N ALA A 10 5.81 -14.76 -2.88
CA ALA A 10 4.95 -13.68 -3.34
C ALA A 10 3.45 -14.06 -3.26
N ALA A 11 3.09 -15.29 -3.62
CA ALA A 11 1.71 -15.77 -3.51
C ALA A 11 1.23 -15.80 -2.05
N ILE A 12 2.05 -16.34 -1.15
CA ILE A 12 1.75 -16.35 0.30
C ILE A 12 1.61 -14.92 0.83
N GLY A 13 2.54 -14.03 0.47
CA GLY A 13 2.50 -12.64 0.92
C GLY A 13 1.28 -11.88 0.38
N ALA A 14 0.90 -12.10 -0.88
CA ALA A 14 -0.32 -11.53 -1.46
C ALA A 14 -1.58 -11.99 -0.71
N LEU A 15 -1.68 -13.29 -0.44
CA LEU A 15 -2.80 -13.88 0.33
C LEU A 15 -2.84 -13.36 1.77
N ALA A 16 -1.69 -13.25 2.43
CA ALA A 16 -1.59 -12.70 3.78
C ALA A 16 -2.02 -11.22 3.82
N CYS A 17 -1.62 -10.42 2.84
CA CYS A 17 -2.07 -9.03 2.72
C CYS A 17 -3.57 -8.93 2.48
N ALA A 18 -4.12 -9.75 1.57
CA ALA A 18 -5.55 -9.79 1.30
C ALA A 18 -6.35 -10.22 2.55
N TYR A 19 -5.89 -11.27 3.23
CA TYR A 19 -6.48 -11.74 4.48
C TYR A 19 -6.48 -10.64 5.54
N PHE A 20 -5.35 -9.94 5.73
CA PHE A 20 -5.25 -8.84 6.68
C PHE A 20 -6.23 -7.71 6.35
N VAL A 21 -6.26 -7.25 5.10
CA VAL A 21 -7.14 -6.15 4.66
C VAL A 21 -8.60 -6.52 4.85
N LEU A 22 -9.01 -7.72 4.43
CA LEU A 22 -10.39 -8.20 4.58
C LEU A 22 -10.77 -8.36 6.06
N THR A 23 -9.91 -8.98 6.85
CA THR A 23 -10.14 -9.17 8.28
C THR A 23 -10.24 -7.83 8.99
N TYR A 24 -9.31 -6.90 8.73
CA TYR A 24 -9.29 -5.59 9.36
C TYR A 24 -10.50 -4.74 8.95
N GLN A 25 -10.93 -4.82 7.69
CA GLN A 25 -12.17 -4.19 7.21
C GLN A 25 -13.39 -4.70 7.99
N VAL A 26 -13.51 -6.02 8.17
CA VAL A 26 -14.65 -6.66 8.85
C VAL A 26 -14.62 -6.38 10.35
N THR A 27 -13.48 -6.56 11.01
CA THR A 27 -13.37 -6.43 12.48
C THR A 27 -13.52 -5.01 12.97
N THR A 28 -13.09 -4.02 12.17
CA THR A 28 -13.24 -2.60 12.53
C THR A 28 -14.51 -1.97 11.96
N GLY A 29 -15.33 -2.72 11.21
CA GLY A 29 -16.52 -2.17 10.53
C GLY A 29 -16.21 -1.01 9.57
N GLY A 30 -14.97 -0.88 9.11
CA GLY A 30 -14.52 0.24 8.28
C GLY A 30 -14.04 1.49 9.04
N ASP A 31 -13.98 1.47 10.38
CA ASP A 31 -13.55 2.63 11.18
C ASP A 31 -12.11 3.08 10.89
N TRP A 32 -11.28 2.20 10.32
CA TRP A 32 -9.95 2.55 9.82
C TRP A 32 -9.95 3.72 8.84
N ARG A 33 -11.08 3.99 8.16
CA ARG A 33 -11.23 5.14 7.26
C ARG A 33 -11.20 6.47 8.02
N ARG A 34 -11.56 6.50 9.30
CA ARG A 34 -11.64 7.71 10.11
C ARG A 34 -10.28 8.11 10.67
N SER A 35 -9.43 7.14 11.02
CA SER A 35 -8.09 7.42 11.56
C SER A 35 -7.02 7.53 10.45
N ALA A 36 -6.10 8.48 10.59
CA ALA A 36 -4.98 8.62 9.65
C ALA A 36 -4.08 7.37 9.64
N ALA A 37 -3.83 6.79 10.82
CA ALA A 37 -3.07 5.56 10.97
C ALA A 37 -3.77 4.34 10.32
N GLY A 38 -5.08 4.20 10.48
CA GLY A 38 -5.86 3.12 9.87
C GLY A 38 -5.86 3.21 8.35
N ARG A 39 -6.08 4.40 7.79
CA ARG A 39 -5.96 4.65 6.34
C ARG A 39 -4.58 4.28 5.81
N HIS A 40 -3.53 4.69 6.52
CA HIS A 40 -2.15 4.38 6.14
C HIS A 40 -1.87 2.87 6.14
N LEU A 41 -2.25 2.19 7.21
CA LEU A 41 -2.06 0.75 7.38
C LEU A 41 -2.77 -0.03 6.26
N MET A 42 -4.06 0.26 6.04
CA MET A 42 -4.85 -0.40 5.01
C MET A 42 -4.32 -0.13 3.61
N GLN A 43 -3.98 1.12 3.30
CA GLN A 43 -3.44 1.49 2.00
C GLN A 43 -2.06 0.86 1.74
N PHE A 44 -1.21 0.79 2.77
CA PHE A 44 0.11 0.15 2.66
C PHE A 44 -0.03 -1.35 2.36
N THR A 45 -0.79 -2.05 3.21
CA THR A 45 -0.94 -3.50 3.10
C THR A 45 -1.65 -3.88 1.81
N ALA A 46 -2.65 -3.11 1.36
CA ALA A 46 -3.28 -3.31 0.07
C ALA A 46 -2.30 -3.12 -1.10
N CYS A 47 -1.47 -2.06 -1.08
CA CYS A 47 -0.46 -1.85 -2.13
C CYS A 47 0.57 -2.98 -2.17
N LEU A 48 1.02 -3.45 -1.01
CA LEU A 48 1.94 -4.58 -0.93
C LEU A 48 1.32 -5.86 -1.49
N GLY A 49 0.06 -6.14 -1.15
CA GLY A 49 -0.69 -7.27 -1.67
C GLY A 49 -0.85 -7.22 -3.19
N ILE A 50 -1.17 -6.05 -3.75
CA ILE A 50 -1.27 -5.83 -5.20
C ILE A 50 0.08 -6.07 -5.87
N LEU A 51 1.16 -5.51 -5.34
CA LEU A 51 2.51 -5.70 -5.90
C LEU A 51 2.91 -7.18 -5.92
N MET A 52 2.69 -7.89 -4.81
CA MET A 52 2.99 -9.32 -4.73
C MET A 52 2.09 -10.14 -5.67
N GLY A 53 0.81 -9.80 -5.78
CA GLY A 53 -0.11 -10.41 -6.74
C GLY A 53 0.33 -10.20 -8.19
N LEU A 54 0.83 -9.01 -8.53
CA LEU A 54 1.36 -8.72 -9.86
C LEU A 54 2.66 -9.47 -10.17
N ILE A 55 3.52 -9.67 -9.16
CA ILE A 55 4.70 -10.53 -9.30
C ILE A 55 4.26 -11.94 -9.67
N VAL A 56 3.26 -12.50 -8.98
CA VAL A 56 2.72 -13.84 -9.29
C VAL A 56 2.09 -13.85 -10.68
N ALA A 57 1.24 -12.88 -11.00
CA ALA A 57 0.55 -12.78 -12.29
C ALA A 57 1.54 -12.70 -13.46
N ALA A 58 2.58 -11.86 -13.36
CA ALA A 58 3.60 -11.72 -14.39
C ALA A 58 4.47 -12.97 -14.56
N ARG A 59 4.52 -13.86 -13.56
CA ARG A 59 5.24 -15.14 -13.63
C ARG A 59 4.40 -16.26 -14.21
N LEU A 60 3.10 -16.29 -13.90
CA LEU A 60 2.16 -17.29 -14.42
C LEU A 60 1.69 -16.97 -15.84
N TRP A 61 1.54 -15.69 -16.15
CA TRP A 61 1.17 -15.19 -17.47
C TRP A 61 2.21 -14.16 -17.94
N PRO A 62 3.32 -14.60 -18.55
CA PRO A 62 4.34 -13.67 -19.03
C PRO A 62 3.83 -12.77 -20.18
N ASP A 63 2.90 -13.26 -21.00
CA ASP A 63 2.50 -12.61 -22.26
C ASP A 63 1.06 -12.04 -22.25
N TYR A 64 0.52 -11.68 -21.08
CA TYR A 64 -0.83 -11.09 -21.07
C TYR A 64 -0.84 -9.69 -21.71
N PRO A 65 -1.87 -9.36 -22.51
CA PRO A 65 -1.97 -8.06 -23.16
C PRO A 65 -2.07 -6.95 -22.11
N GLY A 66 -1.21 -5.94 -22.24
CA GLY A 66 -1.18 -4.77 -21.36
C GLY A 66 -0.29 -4.89 -20.12
N ARG A 67 0.55 -5.92 -20.04
CA ARG A 67 1.51 -6.12 -18.94
C ARG A 67 2.37 -4.91 -18.63
N ASP A 68 2.90 -4.25 -19.66
CA ASP A 68 3.77 -3.10 -19.48
C ASP A 68 3.01 -1.90 -18.91
N GLN A 69 1.77 -1.67 -19.36
CA GLN A 69 0.93 -0.60 -18.80
C GLN A 69 0.56 -0.88 -17.35
N VAL A 70 0.14 -2.12 -17.02
CA VAL A 70 -0.19 -2.50 -15.64
C VAL A 70 1.03 -2.35 -14.72
N THR A 71 2.20 -2.79 -15.19
CA THR A 71 3.46 -2.66 -14.44
C THR A 71 3.79 -1.20 -14.20
N LEU A 72 3.76 -0.37 -15.24
CA LEU A 72 4.04 1.08 -15.16
C LEU A 72 3.06 1.79 -14.22
N MET A 73 1.76 1.55 -14.36
CA MET A 73 0.73 2.13 -13.49
C MET A 73 0.92 1.73 -12.04
N THR A 74 1.29 0.47 -11.78
CA THR A 74 1.55 -0.02 -10.42
C THR A 74 2.78 0.64 -9.82
N PHE A 75 3.89 0.69 -10.55
CA PHE A 75 5.10 1.37 -10.07
C PHE A 75 4.85 2.86 -9.87
N GLY A 76 4.16 3.52 -10.81
CA GLY A 76 3.75 4.93 -10.66
C GLY A 76 2.87 5.15 -9.43
N TRP A 77 1.92 4.25 -9.18
CA TRP A 77 1.09 4.28 -7.98
C TRP A 77 1.91 4.11 -6.70
N LEU A 78 2.85 3.16 -6.66
CA LEU A 78 3.75 2.94 -5.52
C LEU A 78 4.65 4.16 -5.25
N VAL A 79 5.20 4.76 -6.30
CA VAL A 79 5.98 6.01 -6.18
C VAL A 79 5.09 7.13 -5.64
N GLY A 80 3.88 7.29 -6.19
CA GLY A 80 2.89 8.26 -5.71
C GLY A 80 2.54 8.04 -4.23
N GLN A 81 2.40 6.80 -3.78
CA GLN A 81 2.17 6.46 -2.37
C GLN A 81 3.31 6.94 -1.47
N VAL A 82 4.56 6.70 -1.87
CA VAL A 82 5.74 7.12 -1.09
C VAL A 82 5.83 8.64 -1.05
N ILE A 83 5.69 9.33 -2.19
CA ILE A 83 5.71 10.80 -2.26
C ILE A 83 4.63 11.41 -1.38
N TRP A 84 3.39 10.91 -1.51
CA TRP A 84 2.27 11.40 -0.71
C TRP A 84 2.51 11.22 0.79
N ARG A 85 3.12 10.10 1.19
CA ARG A 85 3.49 9.85 2.59
C ARG A 85 4.60 10.78 3.08
N SER A 86 5.61 11.06 2.25
CA SER A 86 6.64 12.05 2.57
C SER A 86 6.01 13.44 2.79
N VAL A 87 5.04 13.83 1.97
CA VAL A 87 4.29 15.08 2.15
C VAL A 87 3.50 15.09 3.47
N LEU A 88 2.80 13.99 3.80
CA LEU A 88 2.07 13.88 5.06
C LEU A 88 3.00 13.93 6.28
N LEU A 89 4.17 13.28 6.21
CA LEU A 89 5.18 13.33 7.26
C LEU A 89 5.67 14.76 7.49
N HIS A 90 6.03 15.48 6.42
CA HIS A 90 6.42 16.88 6.53
C HIS A 90 5.32 17.72 7.16
N ARG A 91 4.06 17.55 6.74
CA ARG A 91 2.92 18.26 7.34
C ARG A 91 2.72 17.94 8.82
N ALA A 92 2.94 16.68 9.22
CA ALA A 92 2.80 16.24 10.61
C ALA A 92 3.97 16.70 11.52
N GLN A 93 5.12 17.07 10.94
CA GLN A 93 6.29 17.56 11.67
C GLN A 93 6.32 19.09 11.84
N HIS A 94 5.57 19.84 11.02
CA HIS A 94 5.38 21.30 11.16
C HIS A 94 4.05 21.78 11.82
N PRO A 95 3.48 21.14 12.87
CA PRO A 95 2.36 21.75 13.61
C PRO A 95 2.77 22.98 14.44
N HIS A 96 4.06 23.13 14.76
CA HIS A 96 4.53 24.04 15.81
C HIS A 96 4.81 25.48 15.38
N ASP A 97 4.69 25.80 14.07
CA ASP A 97 4.97 27.14 13.55
C ASP A 97 3.69 28.01 13.41
N GLN A 98 2.54 27.54 13.90
CA GLN A 98 1.24 28.25 13.81
C GLN A 98 0.64 28.71 15.16
N GLU A 99 1.40 28.74 16.25
CA GLU A 99 1.01 29.50 17.46
C GLU A 99 1.92 30.72 17.67
N PRO A 100 1.58 31.90 17.12
CA PRO A 100 1.96 33.16 17.73
C PRO A 100 0.95 33.49 18.85
N ALA A 101 1.44 33.29 20.08
CA ALA A 101 1.11 34.02 21.30
C ALA A 101 0.02 35.11 21.18
N GLY A 102 -1.17 34.85 21.74
CA GLY A 102 -2.13 35.93 21.95
C GLY A 102 -3.54 35.47 22.28
N ARG A 103 -3.80 35.21 23.57
CA ARG A 103 -4.96 35.72 24.32
C ARG A 103 -4.77 35.39 25.79
N ARG A 104 -4.34 36.42 26.54
CA ARG A 104 -4.67 36.57 27.96
C ARG A 104 -6.14 36.91 28.09
#